data_AF-A0A8T5IY41-F1
#
_entry.id   AF-A0A8T5IY41-F1
#
_cell.length_a   1.000
_cell.length_b   1.000
_cell.length_c   1.000
_cell.angle_alpha   90.00
_cell.angle_beta   90.00
_cell.angle_gamma   90.00
#
_symmetry.space_group_name_H-M   'P 1'
#
loop_
_entity.id
_entity.type
_entity.pdbx_description
1 polymer ?
#
loop_
_entity_poly.entity_id
_entity_poly.type
_entity_poly.pdbx_seq_one_letter_code
_entity_poly.pdbx_strand_id
1 'polypeptide(L)' 'MAKILVNLSKEEDKIVEMYKIVHDLNSKQDAIKEMVKFFEADVKPKNLKKEEYFKW' A
#
# COMPACT_ATOMS: atom_id res chain seq x y z
N MET A 1 6.42 13.58 5.30
CA MET A 1 5.38 12.52 5.33
C MET A 1 4.44 12.74 4.18
N ALA A 2 4.34 11.77 3.25
CA ALA A 2 3.33 11.80 2.20
C ALA A 2 2.08 11.06 2.69
N LYS A 3 0.89 11.59 2.41
CA LYS A 3 -0.39 10.92 2.69
C LYS A 3 -0.81 10.15 1.43
N ILE A 4 -1.05 8.85 1.57
CA ILE A 4 -1.46 7.96 0.47
C ILE A 4 -2.88 7.49 0.76
N LEU A 5 -3.76 7.62 -0.24
CA LEU A 5 -5.10 7.04 -0.19
C LEU A 5 -5.03 5.63 -0.79
N VAL A 6 -5.38 4.63 0.02
CA VAL A 6 -5.49 3.24 -0.42
C VAL A 6 -6.97 2.85 -0.34
N ASN A 7 -7.55 2.48 -1.47
CA ASN A 7 -8.91 1.96 -1.53
C ASN A 7 -8.83 0.44 -1.47
N LEU A 8 -9.40 -0.15 -0.43
CA LEU A 8 -9.51 -1.59 -0.27
C LEU A 8 -10.96 -2.00 -0.50
N SER A 9 -11.15 -3.10 -1.20
CA SER A 9 -12.41 -3.84 -1.21
C SER A 9 -12.70 -4.44 0.18
N LYS A 10 -13.94 -4.89 0.39
CA LYS A 10 -14.33 -5.52 1.67
C LYS A 10 -13.54 -6.79 1.99
N GLU A 11 -13.06 -7.50 0.97
CA GLU A 11 -12.26 -8.71 1.15
C GLU A 11 -10.81 -8.36 1.51
N GLU A 12 -10.21 -7.39 0.81
CA GLU A 12 -8.87 -6.90 1.13
C GLU A 12 -8.80 -6.29 2.54
N ASP A 13 -9.85 -5.57 2.98
CA ASP A 13 -9.91 -5.03 4.34
C ASP A 13 -9.90 -6.13 5.42
N LYS A 14 -10.56 -7.26 5.16
CA LYS A 14 -10.53 -8.43 6.07
C LYS A 14 -9.14 -9.06 6.12
N ILE A 15 -8.43 -9.12 4.99
CA ILE A 15 -7.06 -9.64 4.94
C ILE A 15 -6.13 -8.76 5.77
N VAL A 16 -6.24 -7.44 5.62
CA VAL A 16 -5.46 -6.47 6.42
C VAL A 16 -5.77 -6.60 7.91
N GLU A 17 -7.04 -6.75 8.29
CA GLU A 17 -7.43 -6.98 9.69
C GLU A 17 -6.90 -8.31 10.25
N MET A 18 -6.95 -9.39 9.47
CA MET A 18 -6.39 -10.68 9.86
C MET A 18 -4.88 -10.58 10.06
N TYR A 19 -4.17 -9.95 9.11
CA TYR A 19 -2.74 -9.72 9.21
C TYR A 19 -2.39 -8.92 10.48
N LYS A 20 -3.17 -7.88 10.77
CA LYS A 20 -3.01 -7.08 11.99
C LYS A 20 -3.09 -7.93 13.26
N ILE A 21 -4.04 -8.86 13.34
CA ILE A 21 -4.21 -9.76 14.50
C ILE A 21 -3.05 -10.76 14.60
N VAL A 22 -2.68 -11.38 13.49
CA VAL A 22 -1.61 -12.40 13.47
C VAL A 22 -0.24 -11.80 13.83
N HIS A 23 -0.01 -10.55 13.44
CA HIS A 23 1.27 -9.85 13.65
C HIS A 23 1.25 -8.89 14.84
N ASP A 24 0.21 -8.92 15.69
CA ASP A 24 0.06 -8.07 16.88
C ASP A 24 0.27 -6.56 16.61
N LEU A 25 -0.30 -6.09 15.51
CA LEU A 25 -0.13 -4.71 15.06
C LEU A 25 -1.22 -3.79 15.64
N ASN A 26 -0.82 -2.59 16.03
CA ASN A 26 -1.72 -1.64 16.70
C ASN A 26 -2.66 -0.90 15.74
N SER A 27 -2.34 -0.85 14.44
CA SER A 27 -3.13 -0.10 13.46
C SER A 27 -3.18 -0.77 12.10
N LYS A 28 -4.29 -0.55 11.38
CA LYS A 28 -4.41 -0.93 9.96
C LYS A 28 -3.31 -0.32 9.09
N GLN A 29 -2.88 0.90 9.42
CA GLN A 29 -1.82 1.58 8.67
C GLN A 29 -0.49 0.86 8.80
N ASP A 30 -0.17 0.33 9.97
CA ASP A 30 1.09 -0.38 10.18
C ASP A 30 1.05 -1.75 9.52
N ALA A 31 -0.10 -2.44 9.55
CA ALA A 31 -0.32 -3.66 8.78
C ALA A 31 -0.09 -3.42 7.28
N ILE A 32 -0.71 -2.38 6.71
CA ILE A 32 -0.54 -2.05 5.29
C ILE A 32 0.93 -1.70 4.97
N LYS A 33 1.62 -0.95 5.83
CA LYS A 33 3.05 -0.62 5.62
C LYS A 33 3.93 -1.86 5.57
N GLU A 34 3.69 -2.84 6.43
CA GLU A 34 4.44 -4.10 6.39
C GLU A 34 4.08 -4.93 5.17
N MET A 35 2.78 -5.08 4.90
CA MET A 35 2.30 -5.83 3.75
C MET A 35 2.85 -5.26 2.42
N VAL A 36 2.86 -3.93 2.25
CA VAL A 36 3.40 -3.25 1.05
C VAL A 36 4.89 -3.50 0.85
N LYS A 37 5.68 -3.83 1.89
CA LYS A 37 7.08 -4.23 1.70
C LYS A 37 7.21 -5.59 1.00
N PHE A 38 6.22 -6.47 1.19
CA PHE A 38 6.22 -7.82 0.62
C PHE A 38 5.54 -7.87 -0.75
N PHE A 39 4.68 -6.90 -1.06
CA PHE A 39 4.24 -6.70 -2.43
C PHE A 39 5.38 -6.03 -3.21
N GLU A 40 5.90 -6.69 -4.25
CA GLU A 40 6.54 -5.99 -5.37
C GLU A 40 5.48 -5.13 -6.07
N ALA A 41 5.02 -4.09 -5.38
CA ALA A 41 4.08 -3.14 -5.91
C ALA A 41 4.89 -2.15 -6.73
N ASP A 42 4.64 -2.12 -8.03
CA ASP A 42 5.11 -1.05 -8.91
C ASP A 42 4.43 0.26 -8.49
N VAL A 43 5.03 0.98 -7.53
CA VAL A 43 4.50 2.22 -6.98
C VAL A 43 4.64 3.32 -8.02
N LYS A 44 3.65 3.42 -8.90
CA LYS A 44 3.57 4.49 -9.92
C LYS A 44 2.85 5.71 -9.36
N PRO A 45 3.44 6.93 -9.44
CA PRO A 45 2.72 8.15 -9.11
C PRO A 45 1.48 8.31 -10.01
N LYS A 46 0.34 8.68 -9.42
CA LYS A 46 -0.94 8.89 -10.12
C LYS A 46 -0.87 9.88 -11.29
N ASN A 47 0.12 10.78 -11.28
CA ASN A 47 0.33 11.82 -12.29
C ASN A 47 1.61 11.59 -13.10
N LEU A 48 1.89 10.37 -13.57
CA LEU A 48 2.90 10.17 -14.60
C LEU A 48 2.39 10.77 -15.93
N LYS A 49 2.82 12.00 -16.25
CA LYS A 49 2.85 12.42 -17.66
C LYS A 49 3.85 11.48 -18.34
N LYS A 50 3.39 10.71 -19.33
CA LYS A 50 4.17 9.68 -20.07
C LYS A 50 5.57 10.13 -20.52
N GLU A 51 5.78 11.44 -20.64
CA GLU A 51 6.95 12.06 -21.23
C GLU A 51 8.13 12.24 -20.27
N GLU A 52 7.95 12.14 -18.95
CA GLU A 52 9.04 12.41 -17.98
C GLU A 52 9.79 11.15 -17.51
N TYR A 53 9.27 9.95 -17.78
CA TYR A 53 9.85 8.71 -17.25
C TYR A 53 11.06 8.19 -18.04
N PHE A 54 11.36 8.76 -19.22
CA PHE A 54 12.42 8.28 -20.12
C PHE A 54 13.45 9.35 -20.50
N LYS A 55 13.74 10.34 -19.64
CA LYS A 55 14.92 11.18 -19.83
C LYS A 55 16.11 10.58 -19.08
N TRP A 56 16.93 9.84 -19.84
CA TRP A 56 18.27 9.39 -19.48
C TRP A 56 19.24 10.57 -19.43
#